data_AF-A0A2J4YU68-F1
#
_entry.id   AF-A0A2J4YU68-F1
#
_cell.length_a   1.000
_cell.length_b   1.000
_cell.length_c   1.000
_cell.angle_alpha   90.00
_cell.angle_beta   90.00
_cell.angle_gamma   90.00
#
_symmetry.space_group_name_H-M   'P 1'
#
loop_
_entity.id
_entity.type
_entity.pdbx_description
1 polymer ?
#
loop_
_entity_poly.entity_id
_entity_poly.type
_entity_poly.pdbx_seq_one_letter_code
_entity_poly.pdbx_strand_id
1 'polypeptide(L)'
;MKTLKNWTLHQRLDHHVELIVDGQHTLCLYVLEENMFRVLLKRHGQLALDRTWSIAPQQDVPWEGRPREDLSGFSLPAWQLTEHSDTLSIATDQLRVTVHQPLGLEWSYR
;
A
#
# COMPACT_ATOMS: atom_id res chain seq x y z
N MET A 1 9.93 -11.63 17.70
CA MET A 1 9.23 -10.82 16.67
C MET A 1 7.95 -11.55 16.28
N LYS A 2 6.76 -10.94 16.39
CA LYS A 2 5.50 -11.59 16.02
C LYS A 2 5.24 -11.38 14.52
N THR A 3 5.04 -12.48 13.78
CA THR A 3 4.64 -12.42 12.37
C THR A 3 3.17 -12.06 12.25
N LEU A 4 2.85 -11.08 11.41
CA LEU A 4 1.48 -10.73 11.03
C LEU A 4 0.91 -11.80 10.10
N LYS A 5 -0.34 -12.23 10.29
CA LYS A 5 -0.87 -13.39 9.57
C LYS A 5 -2.26 -13.19 9.01
N ASN A 6 -3.21 -12.77 9.84
CA ASN A 6 -4.60 -12.76 9.45
C ASN A 6 -4.94 -11.38 8.93
N TRP A 7 -5.57 -11.29 7.77
CA TRP A 7 -6.03 -10.02 7.24
C TRP A 7 -7.44 -10.14 6.67
N THR A 8 -8.14 -9.01 6.66
CA THR A 8 -9.41 -8.84 5.95
C THR A 8 -9.37 -7.55 5.17
N LEU A 9 -9.98 -7.54 3.98
CA LEU A 9 -10.17 -6.30 3.23
C LEU A 9 -11.07 -5.35 4.04
N HIS A 10 -10.57 -4.14 4.31
CA HIS A 10 -11.30 -3.12 5.05
C HIS A 10 -11.99 -2.14 4.11
N GLN A 11 -11.21 -1.56 3.19
CA GLN A 11 -11.66 -0.52 2.28
C GLN A 11 -10.93 -0.63 0.94
N ARG A 12 -11.66 -0.27 -0.11
CA ARG A 12 -11.13 0.07 -1.42
C ARG A 12 -11.33 1.57 -1.63
N LEU A 13 -10.22 2.28 -1.83
CA LEU A 13 -10.20 3.71 -2.10
C LEU A 13 -9.73 3.95 -3.55
N ASP A 14 -9.62 5.19 -3.98
CA ASP A 14 -9.34 5.53 -5.38
C ASP A 14 -7.97 5.01 -5.86
N HIS A 15 -6.96 5.03 -5.00
CA HIS A 15 -5.56 4.70 -5.36
C HIS A 15 -4.92 3.66 -4.44
N HIS A 16 -5.69 3.05 -3.55
CA HIS A 16 -5.18 2.05 -2.63
C HIS A 16 -6.29 1.18 -2.05
N VAL A 17 -5.87 0.07 -1.45
CA VAL A 17 -6.71 -0.70 -0.52
C VAL A 17 -6.14 -0.63 0.88
N GLU A 18 -7.01 -0.77 1.87
CA GLU A 18 -6.64 -0.97 3.26
C GLU A 18 -7.09 -2.35 3.74
N LEU A 19 -6.18 -3.07 4.40
CA LEU A 19 -6.45 -4.34 5.05
C LEU A 19 -6.33 -4.18 6.56
N ILE A 20 -7.28 -4.73 7.33
CA ILE A 20 -7.09 -4.89 8.77
C ILE A 20 -6.26 -6.15 8.98
N VAL A 21 -5.13 -6.03 9.66
CA VAL A 21 -4.20 -7.12 9.94
C VAL A 21 -4.19 -7.43 11.44
N ASP A 22 -4.35 -8.71 11.77
CA ASP A 22 -4.48 -9.26 13.13
C ASP A 22 -5.50 -8.48 13.98
N GLY A 23 -6.55 -7.97 13.35
CA GLY A 23 -7.66 -7.23 14.00
C GLY A 23 -7.30 -5.84 14.54
N GLN A 24 -6.08 -5.33 14.30
CA GLN A 24 -5.60 -4.12 14.99
C GLN A 24 -4.70 -3.21 14.16
N HIS A 25 -3.97 -3.72 13.17
CA HIS A 25 -3.08 -2.92 12.34
C HIS A 25 -3.74 -2.65 10.98
N THR A 26 -3.35 -1.59 10.32
CA THR A 26 -3.83 -1.28 8.96
C THR A 26 -2.66 -1.42 7.99
N LEU A 27 -2.79 -2.30 7.00
CA LEU A 27 -1.87 -2.40 5.88
C LEU A 27 -2.49 -1.71 4.68
N CYS A 28 -1.89 -0.64 4.21
CA CYS A 28 -2.31 0.09 3.01
C CYS A 28 -1.40 -0.32 1.84
N LEU A 29 -2.01 -0.66 0.70
CA LEU A 29 -1.31 -0.96 -0.55
C LEU A 29 -1.71 0.09 -1.59
N TYR A 30 -0.82 1.06 -1.80
CA TYR A 30 -1.01 2.16 -2.74
C TYR A 30 -0.48 1.81 -4.12
N VAL A 31 -1.25 2.15 -5.15
CA VAL A 31 -0.81 2.16 -6.55
C VAL A 31 -0.37 3.58 -6.87
N LEU A 32 0.95 3.78 -7.02
CA LEU A 32 1.54 5.11 -7.24
C LEU A 32 1.82 5.34 -8.73
N GLU A 33 2.42 4.34 -9.38
CA GLU A 33 2.76 4.34 -10.81
C GLU A 33 2.44 2.96 -11.40
N GLU A 34 2.48 2.84 -12.73
CA GLU A 34 2.26 1.57 -13.43
C GLU A 34 3.16 0.44 -12.91
N ASN A 35 4.36 0.77 -12.45
CA ASN A 35 5.34 -0.18 -11.94
C ASN A 35 5.77 0.11 -10.49
N MET A 36 5.02 0.93 -9.75
CA MET A 36 5.40 1.34 -8.40
C MET A 36 4.23 1.31 -7.44
N PHE A 37 4.36 0.50 -6.40
CA PHE A 37 3.40 0.39 -5.32
C PHE A 37 4.06 0.77 -4.01
N ARG A 38 3.30 1.35 -3.08
CA ARG A 38 3.75 1.64 -1.72
C ARG A 38 3.01 0.74 -0.73
N VAL A 39 3.77 -0.03 0.03
CA VAL A 39 3.28 -0.80 1.18
C VAL A 39 3.48 0.03 2.45
N LEU A 40 2.39 0.34 3.15
CA LEU A 40 2.43 1.10 4.39
C LEU A 40 1.73 0.32 5.51
N LEU A 41 2.44 0.04 6.59
CA LEU A 41 1.87 -0.57 7.79
C LEU A 41 1.68 0.48 8.89
N LYS A 42 0.42 0.73 9.27
CA LYS A 42 0.03 1.57 10.39
C LYS A 42 -0.21 0.70 11.63
N ARG A 43 0.57 0.91 12.68
CA ARG A 43 0.44 0.13 13.92
C ARG A 43 -0.75 0.70 14.71
N HIS A 44 -1.76 -0.12 15.00
CA HIS A 44 -2.98 0.36 15.69
C HIS A 44 -3.68 1.46 14.87
N GLY A 45 -3.63 1.36 13.54
CA GLY A 45 -4.14 2.38 12.63
C GLY A 45 -3.32 3.67 12.57
N GLN A 46 -2.17 3.77 13.27
CA GLN A 46 -1.39 5.00 13.38
C GLN A 46 0.01 4.90 12.76
N LEU A 47 0.51 6.04 12.29
CA LEU A 47 1.89 6.22 11.85
C LEU A 47 2.77 6.62 13.04
N ALA A 48 3.90 5.93 13.22
CA ALA A 48 4.90 6.33 14.20
C ALA A 48 5.62 7.63 13.80
N LEU A 49 5.79 7.86 12.50
CA LEU A 49 6.26 9.11 11.93
C LEU A 49 5.39 9.41 10.70
N ASP A 50 4.66 10.51 10.76
CA ASP A 50 3.68 10.92 9.77
C ASP A 50 4.28 11.76 8.64
N ARG A 51 5.60 12.04 8.69
CA ARG A 51 6.34 12.79 7.66
C ARG A 51 7.49 11.99 7.06
N THR A 52 7.97 12.43 5.90
CA THR A 52 9.12 11.86 5.18
C THR A 52 9.90 12.93 4.41
N TRP A 53 11.20 12.69 4.22
CA TRP A 53 12.12 13.50 3.41
C TRP A 53 12.69 12.72 2.22
N SER A 54 12.44 11.41 2.16
CA SER A 54 13.07 10.52 1.17
C SER A 54 12.20 10.27 -0.06
N ILE A 55 10.97 10.79 -0.09
CA ILE A 55 9.99 10.52 -1.16
C ILE A 55 9.70 11.83 -1.91
N ALA A 56 10.42 12.04 -3.00
CA ALA A 56 10.41 13.24 -3.83
C ALA A 56 10.05 12.88 -5.29
N PRO A 57 8.77 12.61 -5.62
CA PRO A 57 8.37 12.14 -6.94
C PRO A 57 8.55 13.19 -8.05
N GLN A 58 8.62 14.48 -7.72
CA GLN A 58 8.83 15.55 -8.69
C GLN A 58 10.01 16.45 -8.33
N GLN A 59 9.87 17.20 -7.23
CA GLN A 59 10.89 18.11 -6.72
C GLN A 59 11.32 17.69 -5.32
N ASP A 60 12.41 18.29 -4.85
CA ASP A 60 12.96 18.03 -3.52
C ASP A 60 11.95 18.31 -2.40
N VAL A 61 12.10 17.61 -1.28
CA VAL A 61 11.16 17.72 -0.16
C VAL A 61 11.50 18.95 0.69
N PRO A 62 10.50 19.75 1.12
CA PRO A 62 10.72 20.85 2.05
C PRO A 62 11.46 20.43 3.33
N TRP A 63 12.07 21.38 4.02
CA TRP A 63 12.84 21.12 5.24
C TRP A 63 11.97 20.50 6.35
N GLU A 64 10.72 20.92 6.46
CA GLU A 64 9.73 20.35 7.38
C GLU A 64 9.31 18.92 7.00
N GLY A 65 9.75 18.40 5.85
CA GLY A 65 9.31 17.14 5.27
C GLY A 65 7.95 17.28 4.59
N ARG A 66 7.45 16.20 4.01
CA ARG A 66 6.07 16.12 3.48
C ARG A 66 5.27 15.06 4.22
N PRO A 67 3.93 15.13 4.25
CA PRO A 67 3.11 14.08 4.84
C PRO A 67 3.40 12.74 4.18
N ARG A 68 3.55 11.68 4.97
CA ARG A 68 3.97 10.36 4.51
C ARG A 68 2.95 9.71 3.57
N GLU A 69 1.68 10.07 3.73
CA GLU A 69 0.58 9.53 2.93
C GLU A 69 0.28 10.37 1.69
N ASP A 70 0.87 11.57 1.59
CA ASP A 70 0.69 12.46 0.45
C ASP A 70 1.07 11.76 -0.86
N LEU A 71 0.15 11.86 -1.81
CA LEU A 71 0.22 11.26 -3.14
C LEU A 71 0.55 12.28 -4.23
N SER A 72 0.67 13.56 -3.86
CA SER A 72 0.98 14.60 -4.84
C SER A 72 2.31 14.29 -5.54
N GLY A 73 2.27 14.38 -6.86
CA GLY A 73 3.41 14.16 -7.73
C GLY A 73 3.52 12.78 -8.36
N PHE A 74 2.72 11.81 -7.93
CA PHE A 74 2.59 10.50 -8.59
C PHE A 74 1.53 10.54 -9.70
N SER A 75 1.63 9.66 -10.70
CA SER A 75 0.67 9.61 -11.82
C SER A 75 -0.67 8.96 -11.45
N LEU A 76 -0.69 8.06 -10.47
CA LEU A 76 -1.87 7.39 -9.94
C LEU A 76 -2.72 6.70 -11.04
N PRO A 77 -2.17 5.67 -11.71
CA PRO A 77 -2.82 5.04 -12.85
C PRO A 77 -4.10 4.30 -12.46
N ALA A 78 -4.86 3.89 -13.48
CA ALA A 78 -5.95 2.96 -13.29
C ALA A 78 -5.42 1.60 -12.81
N TRP A 79 -6.22 0.92 -11.99
CA TRP A 79 -5.84 -0.37 -11.42
C TRP A 79 -7.06 -1.22 -11.15
N GLN A 80 -6.81 -2.52 -10.98
CA GLN A 80 -7.83 -3.54 -10.81
C GLN A 80 -7.63 -4.25 -9.47
N LEU A 81 -8.76 -4.57 -8.81
CA LEU A 81 -8.81 -5.38 -7.61
C LEU A 81 -9.56 -6.66 -7.93
N THR A 82 -8.95 -7.80 -7.63
CA THR A 82 -9.60 -9.11 -7.73
C THR A 82 -9.52 -9.81 -6.39
N GLU A 83 -10.69 -10.19 -5.87
CA GLU A 83 -10.84 -10.95 -4.63
C GLU A 83 -11.05 -12.44 -4.97
N HIS A 84 -10.31 -13.30 -4.27
CA HIS A 84 -10.48 -14.75 -4.28
C HIS A 84 -10.71 -15.25 -2.85
N SER A 85 -10.96 -16.55 -2.68
CA SER A 85 -11.24 -17.15 -1.36
C SER A 85 -10.12 -16.89 -0.34
N ASP A 86 -8.86 -16.95 -0.78
CA ASP A 86 -7.69 -16.92 0.11
C ASP A 86 -6.63 -15.89 -0.33
N THR A 87 -6.93 -15.10 -1.37
CA THR A 87 -6.00 -14.11 -1.90
C THR A 87 -6.72 -12.83 -2.35
N LEU A 88 -5.96 -11.73 -2.37
CA LEU A 88 -6.36 -10.45 -2.95
C LEU A 88 -5.29 -10.02 -3.93
N SER A 89 -5.66 -9.70 -5.17
CA SER A 89 -4.72 -9.20 -6.17
C SER A 89 -5.03 -7.75 -6.54
N ILE A 90 -4.00 -6.90 -6.51
CA ILE A 90 -4.04 -5.51 -6.96
C ILE A 90 -3.09 -5.40 -8.14
N ALA A 91 -3.58 -4.93 -9.29
CA ALA A 91 -2.80 -4.92 -10.52
C ALA A 91 -2.99 -3.62 -11.33
N THR A 92 -1.88 -3.14 -11.87
CA THR A 92 -1.81 -2.24 -13.02
C THR A 92 -1.52 -3.06 -14.29
N ASP A 93 -1.21 -2.39 -15.40
CA ASP A 93 -0.85 -3.10 -16.64
C ASP A 93 0.54 -3.77 -16.55
N GLN A 94 1.46 -3.20 -15.74
CA GLN A 94 2.85 -3.68 -15.62
C GLN A 94 3.15 -4.45 -14.33
N LEU A 95 2.54 -4.08 -13.21
CA LEU A 95 2.86 -4.64 -11.89
C LEU A 95 1.61 -5.15 -11.18
N ARG A 96 1.75 -6.31 -10.55
CA ARG A 96 0.71 -6.89 -9.71
C ARG A 96 1.30 -7.38 -8.40
N VAL A 97 0.61 -7.06 -7.31
CA VAL A 97 0.81 -7.68 -6.00
C VAL A 97 -0.35 -8.62 -5.69
N THR A 98 -0.02 -9.82 -5.22
CA THR A 98 -0.98 -10.77 -4.66
C THR A 98 -0.72 -10.86 -3.15
N VAL A 99 -1.76 -10.60 -2.37
CA VAL A 99 -1.80 -10.75 -0.92
C VAL A 99 -2.34 -12.13 -0.61
N HIS A 100 -1.54 -12.98 0.03
CA HIS A 100 -1.91 -14.34 0.41
C HIS A 100 -2.44 -14.41 1.83
N GLN A 101 -3.17 -15.47 2.15
CA GLN A 101 -3.52 -15.86 3.51
C GLN A 101 -2.81 -17.18 3.89
N PRO A 102 -1.94 -17.21 4.94
CA PRO A 102 -1.51 -16.10 5.81
C PRO A 102 -0.76 -14.99 5.08
N LEU A 103 -0.74 -13.79 5.67
CA LEU A 103 -0.19 -12.56 5.07
C LEU A 103 1.20 -12.79 4.48
N GLY A 104 1.25 -12.72 3.15
CA GLY A 104 2.44 -12.69 2.32
C GLY A 104 2.16 -11.85 1.08
N LEU A 105 3.16 -11.12 0.61
CA LEU A 105 3.06 -10.31 -0.60
C LEU A 105 3.92 -10.96 -1.68
N GLU A 106 3.29 -11.43 -2.75
CA GLU A 106 3.95 -11.90 -3.96
C GLU A 106 3.85 -10.82 -5.04
N TRP A 107 4.97 -10.53 -5.70
CA TRP A 107 5.05 -9.51 -6.76
C TRP A 107 5.31 -10.17 -8.10
N SER A 108 4.58 -9.73 -9.13
CA SER A 108 4.81 -10.15 -10.51
C SER A 108 4.87 -8.91 -11.41
N TYR A 109 5.93 -8.85 -12.21
CA TYR A 109 6.19 -7.77 -13.18
C TYR A 109 6.09 -8.35 -14.60
N ARG A 110 5.63 -7.54 -15.55
CA ARG A 110 5.49 -7.91 -16.97
C ARG A 110 6.43 -7.11 -17.85
#